data_AF-A0A0Q3WRC8-F1
#
_entry.id   AF-A0A0Q3WRC8-F1
#
_cell.length_a   1.000
_cell.length_b   1.000
_cell.length_c   1.000
_cell.angle_alpha   90.00
_cell.angle_beta   90.00
_cell.angle_gamma   90.00
#
_symmetry.space_group_name_H-M   'P 1'
#
loop_
_entity.id
_entity.type
_entity.pdbx_description
1 polymer ?
#
loop_
_entity_poly.entity_id
_entity_poly.type
_entity_poly.pdbx_seq_one_letter_code
_entity_poly.pdbx_strand_id
1 'polypeptide(L)' 'MRISHLAISPIYIIVLIMCIGFLLFFRKDKGFFMFMGKIYAYLHIVVYFISFYFYLYKGI' A
#
# COMPACT_ATOMS: atom_id res chain seq x y z
N MET A 1 -9.97 0.63 -17.92
CA MET A 1 -9.79 -0.84 -17.84
C MET A 1 -8.30 -1.17 -17.61
N ARG A 2 -7.72 -0.80 -16.46
CA ARG A 2 -6.32 -1.15 -16.07
C ARG A 2 -6.07 -1.21 -14.55
N ILE A 3 -7.08 -0.94 -13.70
CA ILE A 3 -6.93 -0.90 -12.24
C ILE A 3 -6.87 -2.33 -11.66
N SER A 4 -7.49 -3.30 -12.33
CA SER A 4 -7.56 -4.70 -11.89
C SER A 4 -6.22 -5.44 -11.97
N HIS A 5 -5.33 -5.09 -12.91
CA HIS A 5 -4.02 -5.72 -13.03
C HIS A 5 -2.98 -5.19 -12.02
N LEU A 6 -3.30 -4.07 -11.35
CA LEU A 6 -2.46 -3.49 -10.30
C LEU A 6 -2.48 -4.34 -9.03
N ALA A 7 -3.61 -5.00 -8.73
CA ALA A 7 -3.77 -5.85 -7.54
C ALA A 7 -2.88 -7.11 -7.57
N ILE A 8 -2.63 -7.65 -8.77
CA ILE A 8 -1.79 -8.85 -9.00
C ILE A 8 -0.34 -8.47 -9.32
N SER A 9 -0.07 -7.19 -9.57
CA SER A 9 1.28 -6.76 -9.92
C SER A 9 2.23 -7.06 -8.76
N PRO A 10 3.30 -7.86 -8.98
CA PRO A 10 4.26 -8.19 -7.92
C PRO A 10 4.90 -6.94 -7.30
N ILE A 11 4.99 -5.86 -8.08
CA ILE A 11 5.45 -4.55 -7.62
C ILE A 11 4.56 -4.00 -6.49
N TYR A 12 3.24 -4.16 -6.57
CA TYR A 12 2.33 -3.62 -5.56
C TYR A 12 2.44 -4.36 -4.22
N ILE A 13 2.69 -5.68 -4.27
CA ILE A 13 2.92 -6.49 -3.07
C ILE A 13 4.23 -6.08 -2.39
N ILE A 14 5.30 -5.87 -3.18
CA ILE A 14 6.59 -5.40 -2.68
C ILE A 14 6.45 -4.00 -2.03
N VAL A 15 5.73 -3.09 -2.68
CA VAL A 15 5.46 -1.74 -2.14
C VAL A 15 4.69 -1.82 -0.83
N LEU A 16 3.74 -2.74 -0.70
CA LEU A 16 2.98 -2.94 0.54
C LEU A 16 3.87 -3.46 1.68
N ILE A 17 4.73 -4.44 1.40
CA ILE A 17 5.72 -4.96 2.36
C ILE A 17 6.68 -3.84 2.79
N MET A 18 7.16 -3.03 1.85
CA MET A 18 8.01 -1.87 2.14
C MET A 18 7.28 -0.82 3.00
N CYS A 19 6.00 -0.54 2.74
CA CYS A 19 5.20 0.38 3.53
C CYS A 19 4.99 -0.11 4.97
N ILE A 20 4.70 -1.40 5.15
CA ILE A 20 4.56 -2.03 6.48
C ILE A 20 5.91 -2.01 7.22
N GLY A 21 6.99 -2.37 6.54
CA GLY A 21 8.35 -2.30 7.07
C GLY A 21 8.72 -0.88 7.50
N PHE A 22 8.43 0.12 6.65
CA PHE A 22 8.64 1.53 6.97
C PHE A 22 7.85 1.96 8.21
N LEU A 23 6.58 1.58 8.32
CA LEU A 23 5.78 1.88 9.50
C LEU A 23 6.33 1.25 10.79
N LEU A 24 6.86 0.02 10.71
CA LEU A 24 7.42 -0.70 11.84
C LEU A 24 8.78 -0.14 12.29
N PHE A 25 9.71 0.05 11.36
CA PHE A 25 11.05 0.59 11.65
C PHE A 25 10.98 2.04 12.13
N PHE A 26 10.21 2.89 11.44
CA PHE A 26 10.07 4.31 11.76
C PHE A 26 8.90 4.61 12.70
N ARG A 27 8.42 3.62 13.45
CA ARG A 27 7.30 3.80 14.41
C ARG A 27 7.64 4.80 15.51
N LYS A 28 8.88 4.73 16.01
CA LYS A 28 9.38 5.53 17.13
C LYS A 28 9.84 6.93 16.73
N ASP A 29 10.14 7.13 15.44
CA ASP A 29 10.63 8.42 14.97
C ASP A 29 9.49 9.40 14.69
N LYS A 30 9.70 10.65 15.10
CA LYS A 30 8.68 11.73 15.11
C LYS A 30 9.06 12.92 14.20
N GLY A 31 9.72 12.65 13.07
CA GLY A 31 10.06 13.69 12.08
C GLY A 31 8.89 14.05 11.16
N PHE A 32 8.82 15.30 10.68
CA PHE A 32 7.80 15.76 9.71
C PHE A 32 7.80 14.92 8.41
N PHE A 33 8.98 14.58 7.90
CA PHE A 33 9.12 13.68 6.74
C PHE A 33 8.61 12.26 7.02
N MET A 34 8.79 11.73 8.22
CA MET A 34 8.23 10.42 8.60
C MET A 34 6.71 10.47 8.76
N PHE A 35 6.16 11.60 9.18
CA PHE A 35 4.72 11.79 9.21
C PHE A 35 4.12 11.75 7.80
N MET A 36 4.73 12.46 6.84
CA MET A 36 4.34 12.36 5.43
C MET A 36 4.50 10.94 4.87
N GLY A 37 5.61 10.26 5.19
CA GLY A 37 5.83 8.86 4.80
C GLY A 37 4.77 7.90 5.38
N LYS A 38 4.35 8.11 6.63
CA LYS A 38 3.27 7.33 7.27
C LYS A 38 1.93 7.54 6.57
N ILE A 39 1.59 8.79 6.21
CA ILE A 39 0.37 9.09 5.46
C ILE A 39 0.40 8.42 4.08
N TYR A 40 1.53 8.54 3.38
CA TYR A 40 1.73 7.93 2.06
C TYR A 40 1.57 6.41 2.11
N ALA A 41 2.17 5.76 3.12
CA ALA A 41 2.03 4.32 3.35
C ALA A 41 0.57 3.94 3.63
N TYR A 42 -0.16 4.71 4.45
CA TYR A 42 -1.57 4.46 4.72
C TYR A 42 -2.44 4.56 3.46
N LEU A 43 -2.22 5.60 2.63
CA LEU A 43 -2.93 5.77 1.36
C LEU A 43 -2.67 4.59 0.42
N HIS A 44 -1.42 4.12 0.30
CA HIS A 44 -1.08 2.95 -0.51
C HIS A 44 -1.74 1.67 -0.01
N ILE A 45 -1.78 1.44 1.30
CA ILE A 45 -2.47 0.30 1.89
C ILE A 45 -3.96 0.32 1.55
N VAL A 46 -4.62 1.48 1.67
CA VAL A 46 -6.04 1.63 1.32
C VAL A 46 -6.28 1.37 -0.17
N VAL A 47 -5.45 1.93 -1.05
CA VAL A 47 -5.55 1.72 -2.50
C VAL A 47 -5.34 0.23 -2.85
N TYR A 48 -4.41 -0.44 -2.18
CA TYR A 48 -4.21 -1.88 -2.32
C TYR A 48 -5.45 -2.66 -1.89
N PHE A 49 -6.04 -2.38 -0.73
CA PHE A 49 -7.25 -3.04 -0.28
C PHE A 49 -8.42 -2.84 -1.23
N ILE A 50 -8.60 -1.62 -1.76
CA ILE A 50 -9.62 -1.34 -2.78
C ILE A 50 -9.35 -2.16 -4.04
N SER A 51 -8.09 -2.19 -4.50
CA SER A 51 -7.70 -2.94 -5.70
C SER A 51 -7.89 -4.45 -5.52
N PHE A 52 -7.55 -4.98 -4.35
CA PHE A 52 -7.75 -6.38 -3.97
C PHE A 52 -9.23 -6.74 -3.84
N TYR A 53 -10.04 -5.85 -3.26
CA TYR A 53 -11.48 -6.02 -3.18
C TYR A 53 -12.11 -6.05 -4.57
N PHE A 54 -11.71 -5.12 -5.45
CA PHE A 54 -12.13 -5.14 -6.84
C PHE A 54 -11.64 -6.38 -7.59
N TYR A 55 -10.46 -6.90 -7.30
CA TYR A 55 -9.96 -8.14 -7.89
C TYR A 55 -10.83 -9.34 -7.49
N LEU A 56 -11.08 -9.53 -6.19
CA LEU A 56 -11.95 -10.61 -5.69
C LEU A 56 -13.40 -10.47 -6.16
N TYR A 57 -13.95 -9.25 -6.13
CA TYR A 57 -15.36 -9.00 -6.43
C TYR A 57 -15.64 -8.95 -7.94
N LYS A 58 -14.69 -8.47 -8.75
CA LYS A 58 -14.83 -8.40 -10.22
C LYS A 58 -14.36 -9.67 -10.93
N GLY A 59 -13.85 -10.65 -10.18
CA GLY A 59 -13.62 -12.04 -10.62
C GLY A 59 -13.28 -12.19 -12.10
N ILE A 60 -12.05 -11.82 -12.47
CA ILE A 60 -11.44 -12.26 -13.73
C ILE A 60 -10.54 -13.45 -13.38
#